data_AF-A0A9P4SIN8-F1
#
_entry.id   AF-A0A9P4SIN8-F1
#
_cell.length_a   1.000
_cell.length_b   1.000
_cell.length_c   1.000
_cell.angle_alpha   90.00
_cell.angle_beta   90.00
_cell.angle_gamma   90.00
#
_symmetry.space_group_name_H-M   'P 1'
#
loop_
_entity.id
_entity.type
_entity.pdbx_description
1 polymer ?
#
loop_
_entity_poly.entity_id
_entity_poly.type
_entity_poly.pdbx_seq_one_letter_code
_entity_poly.pdbx_strand_id
1 'polypeptide(L)'
;MEQNLTQILLETLELLEMRLRRIEFVLHGDSDLMSNIPVKTRIEKAEDTLRNLGAKSSVVSDVAHLHSRFPDTISPQLDSDIPKEADLSNILAIILTEAPSFPATASQLTSLNDTPIPPTEAFASLAALQPRIAHVDRRQTKQALEISDLRTRTALSVLRWHEIMILGQGRCWAEFDAKMKQAERTVRREEFQRQKAENEV
;
A
#
# COMPACT_ATOMS: atom_id res chain seq x y z
N MET A 1 -34.94 34.39 51.67
CA MET A 1 -33.68 33.65 51.91
C MET A 1 -33.87 32.15 51.73
N GLU A 2 -34.96 31.55 52.22
CA GLU A 2 -35.25 30.11 52.06
C GLU A 2 -35.36 29.64 50.60
N GLN A 3 -35.98 30.44 49.72
CA GLN A 3 -36.15 30.11 48.30
C GLN A 3 -34.83 29.99 47.52
N ASN A 4 -33.82 30.79 47.89
CA ASN A 4 -32.49 30.72 47.28
C ASN A 4 -31.75 29.46 47.72
N LEU A 5 -31.94 29.03 48.97
CA LEU A 5 -31.34 27.80 49.48
C LEU A 5 -31.91 26.56 48.79
N THR A 6 -33.23 26.51 48.59
CA THR A 6 -33.87 25.41 47.85
C THR A 6 -33.44 25.35 46.39
N GLN A 7 -33.18 26.49 45.77
CA GLN A 7 -32.72 26.55 44.38
C GLN A 7 -31.26 26.08 44.24
N ILE A 8 -30.38 26.51 45.15
CA ILE A 8 -29.00 26.03 45.21
C ILE A 8 -28.96 24.50 45.46
N LEU A 9 -29.80 24.00 46.36
CA LEU A 9 -29.87 22.55 46.62
C LEU A 9 -30.27 21.75 45.37
N LEU A 10 -31.24 22.25 44.60
CA LEU A 10 -31.67 21.62 43.35
C LEU A 10 -30.52 21.61 42.31
N GLU A 11 -29.84 22.73 42.13
CA GLU A 11 -28.69 22.84 41.21
C GLU A 11 -27.54 21.93 41.62
N THR A 12 -27.25 21.82 42.93
CA THR A 12 -26.22 20.89 43.39
C THR A 12 -26.61 19.43 43.21
N LEU A 13 -27.89 19.08 43.39
CA LEU A 13 -28.40 17.74 43.15
C LEU A 13 -28.30 17.36 41.68
N GLU A 14 -28.72 18.26 40.77
CA GLU A 14 -28.64 18.06 39.32
C GLU A 14 -27.18 17.89 38.88
N LEU A 15 -26.26 18.70 39.42
CA LEU A 15 -24.84 18.58 39.14
C LEU A 15 -24.26 17.24 39.65
N LEU A 16 -24.75 16.76 40.79
CA LEU A 16 -24.37 15.46 41.34
C LEU A 16 -24.91 14.31 40.48
N GLU A 17 -26.14 14.43 40.00
CA GLU A 17 -26.77 13.46 39.11
C GLU A 17 -26.05 13.40 37.76
N MET A 18 -25.73 14.55 37.17
CA MET A 18 -24.93 14.63 35.94
C MET A 18 -23.56 13.98 36.12
N ARG A 19 -22.90 14.23 37.25
CA ARG A 19 -21.62 13.57 37.58
C ARG A 19 -21.78 12.07 37.76
N LEU A 20 -22.86 11.62 38.42
CA LEU A 20 -23.12 10.21 38.63
C LEU A 20 -23.39 9.50 37.30
N ARG A 21 -24.24 10.06 36.45
CA ARG A 21 -24.51 9.55 35.09
C ARG A 21 -23.25 9.49 34.24
N ARG A 22 -22.37 10.49 34.36
CA ARG A 22 -21.08 10.48 33.66
C ARG A 22 -20.16 9.37 34.16
N ILE A 23 -20.08 9.17 35.48
CA ILE A 23 -19.29 8.07 36.06
C ILE A 23 -19.89 6.73 35.63
N GLU A 24 -21.21 6.59 35.66
CA GLU A 24 -21.92 5.42 35.20
C GLU A 24 -21.66 5.12 33.73
N PHE A 25 -21.70 6.15 32.87
CA PHE A 25 -21.36 6.04 31.45
C PHE A 25 -19.90 5.66 31.22
N VAL A 26 -18.96 6.21 31.98
CA VAL A 26 -17.53 5.83 31.88
C VAL A 26 -17.31 4.37 32.30
N LEU A 27 -18.08 3.89 33.28
CA LEU A 27 -17.91 2.57 33.86
C LEU A 27 -18.61 1.46 33.06
N HIS A 28 -19.75 1.77 32.44
CA HIS A 28 -20.57 0.82 31.69
C HIS A 28 -20.49 1.01 30.17
N GLY A 29 -20.09 2.19 29.70
CA GLY A 29 -20.08 2.56 28.28
C GLY A 29 -21.49 2.69 27.70
N ASP A 30 -21.56 2.77 26.37
CA ASP A 30 -22.81 2.80 25.58
C ASP A 30 -23.45 1.40 25.42
N SER A 31 -23.06 0.42 26.24
CA SER A 31 -23.57 -0.93 26.15
C SER A 31 -24.69 -1.17 27.16
N ASP A 32 -25.91 -1.35 26.65
CA ASP A 32 -27.11 -1.83 27.36
C ASP A 32 -26.94 -3.20 28.06
N LEU A 33 -25.77 -3.81 27.93
CA LEU A 33 -25.40 -5.02 28.65
C LEU A 33 -24.98 -4.63 30.07
N MET A 34 -25.99 -4.43 30.92
CA MET A 34 -25.85 -4.46 32.38
C MET A 34 -25.28 -5.81 32.80
N SER A 35 -23.97 -5.98 32.62
CA SER A 35 -23.28 -7.14 33.15
C SER A 35 -23.32 -6.97 34.67
N ASN A 36 -24.08 -7.80 35.37
CA ASN A 36 -24.14 -7.89 36.84
C ASN A 36 -22.80 -8.31 37.49
N ILE A 37 -21.71 -8.21 36.72
CA ILE A 37 -20.38 -8.62 37.06
C ILE A 37 -19.67 -7.38 37.60
N PRO A 38 -19.10 -7.43 38.82
CA PRO A 38 -18.43 -6.27 39.39
C PRO A 38 -17.30 -5.80 38.48
N VAL A 39 -17.20 -4.49 38.27
CA VAL A 39 -16.28 -3.84 37.32
C VAL A 39 -14.85 -4.31 37.50
N LYS A 40 -14.43 -4.50 38.76
CA LYS A 40 -13.12 -5.08 39.11
C LYS A 40 -12.84 -6.39 38.38
N THR A 41 -13.79 -7.33 38.40
CA THR A 41 -13.61 -8.64 37.75
C THR A 41 -13.67 -8.56 36.22
N ARG A 42 -14.30 -7.52 35.64
CA ARG A 42 -14.25 -7.26 34.19
C ARG A 42 -12.87 -6.75 33.78
N ILE A 43 -12.30 -5.84 34.58
CA ILE A 43 -10.94 -5.33 34.39
C ILE A 43 -9.92 -6.45 34.52
N GLU A 44 -10.04 -7.29 35.56
CA GLU A 44 -9.15 -8.46 35.74
C GLU A 44 -9.22 -9.42 34.55
N LYS A 45 -10.43 -9.73 34.04
CA LYS A 45 -10.59 -10.54 32.83
C LYS A 45 -9.97 -9.90 31.59
N ALA A 46 -10.15 -8.59 31.41
CA ALA A 46 -9.54 -7.87 30.29
C ALA A 46 -8.01 -7.83 30.41
N GLU A 47 -7.50 -7.72 31.63
CA GLU A 47 -6.06 -7.78 31.90
C GLU A 47 -5.49 -9.16 31.59
N ASP A 48 -6.17 -10.23 32.02
CA ASP A 48 -5.77 -11.60 31.73
C ASP A 48 -5.79 -11.93 30.24
N THR A 49 -6.77 -11.40 29.49
CA THR A 49 -6.82 -11.59 28.03
C THR A 49 -5.73 -10.79 27.32
N LEU A 50 -5.45 -9.56 27.76
CA LEU A 50 -4.37 -8.74 27.22
C LEU A 50 -2.99 -9.35 27.54
N ARG A 51 -2.78 -9.87 28.76
CA ARG A 51 -1.56 -10.59 29.14
C ARG A 51 -1.37 -11.85 28.28
N ASN A 52 -2.44 -12.63 28.07
CA ASN A 52 -2.41 -13.77 27.16
C ASN A 52 -2.15 -13.37 25.70
N LEU A 53 -2.67 -12.23 25.25
CA LEU A 53 -2.43 -11.72 23.90
C LEU A 53 -0.98 -11.25 23.72
N GLY A 54 -0.41 -10.60 24.75
CA GLY A 54 1.01 -10.24 24.80
C GLY A 54 1.94 -11.44 24.76
N ALA A 55 1.57 -12.55 25.41
CA ALA A 55 2.33 -13.80 25.34
C ALA A 55 2.25 -14.49 23.97
N LYS A 56 1.16 -14.28 23.22
CA LYS A 56 0.93 -14.93 21.91
C LYS A 56 1.39 -14.08 20.72
N SER A 57 1.46 -12.76 20.86
CA SER A 57 1.79 -11.83 19.78
C SER A 57 3.07 -11.06 20.10
N SER A 58 4.13 -11.29 19.32
CA SER A 58 5.41 -10.60 19.48
C SER A 58 5.26 -9.07 19.35
N VAL A 59 4.36 -8.61 18.49
CA VAL A 59 4.09 -7.19 18.26
C VAL A 59 3.54 -6.50 19.51
N VAL A 60 2.66 -7.17 20.27
CA VAL A 60 2.10 -6.61 21.50
C VAL A 60 3.18 -6.54 22.59
N SER A 61 4.06 -7.54 22.63
CA SER A 61 5.26 -7.52 23.48
C SER A 61 6.18 -6.35 23.12
N ASP A 62 6.43 -6.14 21.82
CA ASP A 62 7.32 -5.07 21.34
C ASP A 62 6.75 -3.68 21.66
N VAL A 63 5.43 -3.49 21.53
CA VAL A 63 4.75 -2.24 21.91
C VAL A 63 4.77 -2.02 23.42
N ALA A 64 4.57 -3.07 24.23
CA ALA A 64 4.69 -2.96 25.69
C ALA A 64 6.13 -2.62 26.12
N HIS A 65 7.12 -3.22 25.46
CA HIS A 65 8.53 -2.86 25.65
C HIS A 65 8.82 -1.43 25.21
N LEU A 66 8.24 -0.96 24.10
CA LEU A 66 8.37 0.41 23.63
C LEU A 66 7.76 1.40 24.64
N HIS A 67 6.55 1.11 25.15
CA HIS A 67 5.90 1.89 26.20
C HIS A 67 6.75 1.96 27.47
N SER A 68 7.35 0.84 27.89
CA SER A 68 8.23 0.82 29.08
C SER A 68 9.49 1.66 28.92
N ARG A 69 10.00 1.79 27.69
CA ARG A 69 11.20 2.58 27.38
C ARG A 69 10.90 4.05 27.14
N PHE A 70 9.72 4.35 26.58
CA PHE A 70 9.31 5.70 26.21
C PHE A 70 7.85 5.95 26.63
N PRO A 71 7.60 6.12 27.94
CA PRO A 71 6.24 6.41 28.44
C PRO A 71 5.69 7.72 27.84
N ASP A 72 6.56 8.68 27.56
CA ASP A 72 6.22 10.01 27.03
C ASP A 72 5.70 9.99 25.60
N THR A 73 5.94 8.92 24.82
CA THR A 73 5.52 8.84 23.42
C THR A 73 4.05 8.42 23.26
N ILE A 74 3.50 7.71 24.26
CA ILE A 74 2.15 7.12 24.18
C ILE A 74 1.18 7.85 25.13
N SER A 75 1.67 8.28 26.29
CA SER A 75 1.00 9.29 27.09
C SER A 75 1.87 10.54 27.07
N PRO A 76 1.58 11.55 26.23
CA PRO A 76 2.14 12.86 26.49
C PRO A 76 1.78 13.19 27.93
N GLN A 77 2.78 13.39 28.78
CA GLN A 77 2.58 14.05 30.06
C GLN A 77 1.72 15.27 29.71
N LEU A 78 0.53 15.35 30.30
CA LEU A 78 -0.32 16.51 30.18
C LEU A 78 0.45 17.59 30.94
N ASP A 79 1.45 18.20 30.29
CA ASP A 79 2.21 19.31 30.83
C ASP A 79 1.15 20.29 31.29
N SER A 80 1.04 20.41 32.60
CA SER A 80 0.14 21.31 33.28
C SER A 80 0.59 22.77 33.15
N ASP A 81 1.29 23.09 32.06
CA ASP A 81 1.54 24.45 31.59
C ASP A 81 0.35 24.89 30.74
N ILE A 82 -0.85 24.74 31.29
CA ILE A 82 -1.93 25.67 30.98
C ILE A 82 -1.55 26.92 31.77
N PRO A 83 -1.20 28.05 31.13
CA PRO A 83 -0.93 29.27 31.87
C PRO A 83 -2.19 29.63 32.66
N LYS A 84 -2.13 29.42 33.98
CA LYS A 84 -3.13 29.92 34.91
C LYS A 84 -3.03 31.45 34.85
N GLU A 85 -4.17 32.09 34.59
CA GLU A 85 -4.31 33.51 34.28
C GLU A 85 -3.59 33.99 33.00
N ALA A 86 -4.03 33.52 31.83
CA ALA A 86 -3.93 34.38 30.65
C ALA A 86 -4.73 35.67 30.96
N ASP A 87 -4.01 36.81 31.06
CA ASP A 87 -4.58 38.14 31.23
C ASP A 87 -5.80 38.30 30.30
N LEU A 88 -6.92 38.82 30.82
CA LEU A 88 -8.18 38.94 30.05
C LEU A 88 -7.96 39.68 28.73
N SER A 89 -6.98 40.58 28.70
CA SER A 89 -6.51 41.29 27.51
C SER A 89 -5.97 40.35 26.41
N ASN A 90 -5.19 39.32 26.77
CA ASN A 90 -4.61 38.34 25.86
C ASN A 90 -5.67 37.37 25.33
N ILE A 91 -6.61 36.95 26.17
CA ILE A 91 -7.75 36.12 25.74
C ILE A 91 -8.60 36.90 24.73
N LEU A 92 -8.88 38.18 25.00
CA LEU A 92 -9.66 39.03 24.12
C LEU A 92 -8.92 39.29 22.79
N ALA A 93 -7.60 39.47 22.81
CA ALA A 93 -6.78 39.58 21.62
C ALA A 93 -6.83 38.31 20.76
N ILE A 94 -6.69 37.13 21.37
CA ILE A 94 -6.79 35.83 20.67
C ILE A 94 -8.20 35.64 20.08
N ILE A 95 -9.25 35.95 20.85
CA ILE A 95 -10.62 35.88 20.36
C ILE A 95 -10.83 36.86 19.21
N LEU A 96 -10.28 38.08 19.26
CA LEU A 96 -10.42 39.04 18.16
C LEU A 96 -9.70 38.58 16.89
N THR A 97 -8.54 37.95 17.03
CA THR A 97 -7.79 37.41 15.88
C THR A 97 -8.44 36.17 15.28
N GLU A 98 -9.07 35.34 16.11
CA GLU A 98 -9.71 34.09 15.67
C GLU A 98 -11.20 34.28 15.31
N ALA A 99 -11.86 35.33 15.81
CA ALA A 99 -13.24 35.68 15.50
C ALA A 99 -13.62 35.58 14.01
N PRO A 100 -12.81 36.06 13.04
CA PRO A 100 -13.13 35.94 11.61
C PRO A 100 -12.96 34.52 11.05
N SER A 101 -12.24 33.61 11.72
CA SER A 101 -12.08 32.22 11.26
C SER A 101 -13.33 31.37 11.54
N PHE A 102 -14.11 31.69 12.58
CA PHE A 102 -15.37 31.00 12.90
C PHE A 102 -16.46 31.15 11.82
N PRO A 103 -16.82 32.35 11.32
CA PRO A 103 -17.77 32.47 10.22
C PRO A 103 -17.20 31.91 8.91
N ALA A 104 -15.88 31.99 8.70
CA ALA A 104 -15.23 31.40 7.53
C ALA A 104 -15.33 29.85 7.53
N THR A 105 -15.05 29.21 8.65
CA THR A 105 -15.17 27.75 8.81
C THR A 105 -16.62 27.30 8.81
N ALA A 106 -17.55 28.06 9.42
CA ALA A 106 -18.97 27.81 9.32
C ALA A 106 -19.46 27.89 7.87
N SER A 107 -19.01 28.89 7.10
CA SER A 107 -19.35 29.02 5.68
C SER A 107 -18.77 27.87 4.85
N GLN A 108 -17.56 27.41 5.15
CA GLN A 108 -16.95 26.24 4.51
C GLN A 108 -17.71 24.95 4.83
N LEU A 109 -18.12 24.73 6.08
CA LEU A 109 -18.90 23.56 6.49
C LEU A 109 -20.30 23.56 5.86
N THR A 110 -20.96 24.71 5.79
CA THR A 110 -22.24 24.84 5.06
C THR A 110 -22.03 24.55 3.57
N SER A 111 -20.97 25.10 2.96
CA SER A 111 -20.63 24.82 1.57
C SER A 111 -20.33 23.34 1.31
N LEU A 112 -19.73 22.62 2.27
CA LEU A 112 -19.50 21.18 2.17
C LEU A 112 -20.78 20.37 2.33
N ASN A 113 -21.68 20.80 3.21
CA ASN A 113 -22.98 20.18 3.39
C ASN A 113 -23.86 20.30 2.12
N ASP A 114 -23.69 21.39 1.36
CA ASP A 114 -24.37 21.62 0.09
C ASP A 114 -23.76 20.82 -1.08
N THR A 115 -22.59 20.18 -0.90
CA THR A 115 -22.04 19.30 -1.94
C THR A 115 -22.80 17.97 -1.96
N PRO A 116 -23.42 17.60 -3.10
CA PRO A 116 -24.09 16.31 -3.20
C PRO A 116 -23.03 15.22 -3.09
N ILE A 117 -23.13 14.39 -2.04
CA ILE A 117 -22.28 13.22 -1.89
C ILE A 117 -22.52 12.34 -3.13
N PRO A 118 -21.47 12.00 -3.90
CA PRO A 118 -21.63 11.20 -5.11
C PRO A 118 -22.34 9.88 -4.81
N PRO A 119 -23.19 9.39 -5.73
CA PRO A 119 -24.04 8.22 -5.47
C PRO A 119 -23.18 7.02 -5.09
N THR A 120 -23.51 6.41 -3.95
CA THR A 120 -22.81 5.22 -3.41
C THR A 120 -22.84 4.04 -4.38
N GLU A 121 -23.83 3.98 -5.27
CA GLU A 121 -23.93 2.99 -6.35
C GLU A 121 -22.73 3.03 -7.31
N ALA A 122 -22.21 4.21 -7.63
CA ALA A 122 -21.05 4.35 -8.50
C ALA A 122 -19.80 3.74 -7.85
N PHE A 123 -19.58 4.03 -6.56
CA PHE A 123 -18.47 3.46 -5.80
C PHE A 123 -18.64 1.94 -5.59
N ALA A 124 -19.86 1.47 -5.32
CA ALA A 124 -20.14 0.04 -5.20
C ALA A 124 -19.87 -0.70 -6.52
N SER A 125 -20.24 -0.10 -7.66
CA SER A 125 -19.94 -0.67 -8.98
C SER A 125 -18.44 -0.70 -9.28
N LEU A 126 -17.69 0.31 -8.83
CA LEU A 126 -16.23 0.37 -8.98
C LEU A 126 -15.55 -0.70 -8.11
N ALA A 127 -15.99 -0.86 -6.86
CA ALA A 127 -15.53 -1.93 -5.99
C ALA A 127 -15.84 -3.33 -6.56
N ALA A 128 -17.02 -3.49 -7.19
CA ALA A 128 -17.40 -4.74 -7.84
C ALA A 128 -16.55 -5.07 -9.09
N LEU A 129 -15.92 -4.09 -9.74
CA LEU A 129 -15.02 -4.30 -10.88
C LEU A 129 -13.62 -4.78 -10.48
N GLN A 130 -13.18 -4.51 -9.24
CA GLN A 130 -11.87 -4.88 -8.73
C GLN A 130 -11.49 -6.37 -8.93
N PRO A 131 -12.35 -7.37 -8.66
CA PRO A 131 -12.01 -8.77 -8.92
C PRO A 131 -11.82 -9.08 -10.42
N ARG A 132 -12.56 -8.40 -11.30
CA ARG A 132 -12.40 -8.58 -12.76
C ARG A 132 -11.05 -8.04 -13.23
N ILE A 133 -10.63 -6.89 -12.72
CA ILE A 133 -9.31 -6.30 -13.01
C ILE A 133 -8.21 -7.26 -12.54
N ALA A 134 -8.29 -7.77 -11.30
CA ALA A 134 -7.32 -8.72 -10.76
C ALA A 134 -7.28 -10.04 -11.56
N HIS A 135 -8.41 -10.51 -12.09
CA HIS A 135 -8.44 -11.68 -12.96
C HIS A 135 -7.72 -11.44 -14.29
N VAL A 136 -7.98 -10.28 -14.94
CA VAL A 136 -7.32 -9.92 -16.19
C VAL A 136 -5.82 -9.76 -16.00
N ASP A 137 -5.38 -9.14 -14.91
CA ASP A 137 -3.96 -8.96 -14.60
C ASP A 137 -3.23 -10.30 -14.41
N ARG A 138 -3.85 -11.26 -13.71
CA ARG A 138 -3.33 -12.64 -13.62
C ARG A 138 -3.24 -13.34 -14.97
N ARG A 139 -4.17 -13.08 -15.90
CA ARG A 139 -4.09 -13.63 -17.26
C ARG A 139 -2.98 -12.98 -18.06
N GLN A 140 -2.83 -11.66 -17.95
CA GLN A 140 -1.80 -10.90 -18.65
C GLN A 140 -0.40 -11.32 -18.20
N THR A 141 -0.18 -11.47 -16.91
CA THR A 141 1.09 -11.97 -16.35
C THR A 141 1.41 -13.38 -16.84
N LYS A 142 0.43 -14.30 -16.85
CA LYS A 142 0.61 -15.65 -17.39
C LYS A 142 0.96 -15.63 -18.89
N GLN A 143 0.24 -14.84 -19.68
CA GLN A 143 0.49 -14.70 -21.12
C GLN A 143 1.87 -14.09 -21.40
N ALA A 144 2.30 -13.11 -20.62
CA ALA A 144 3.61 -12.50 -20.77
C ALA A 144 4.74 -13.52 -20.56
N LEU A 145 4.60 -14.40 -19.56
CA LEU A 145 5.55 -15.50 -19.32
C LEU A 145 5.58 -16.47 -20.50
N GLU A 146 4.42 -16.93 -20.97
CA GLU A 146 4.32 -17.84 -22.12
C GLU A 146 4.93 -17.22 -23.39
N ILE A 147 4.65 -15.95 -23.66
CA ILE A 147 5.23 -15.23 -24.80
C ILE A 147 6.75 -15.14 -24.68
N SER A 148 7.28 -14.89 -23.48
CA SER A 148 8.73 -14.80 -23.28
C SER A 148 9.45 -16.13 -23.52
N ASP A 149 8.86 -17.24 -23.07
CA ASP A 149 9.40 -18.58 -23.33
C ASP A 149 9.32 -18.93 -24.82
N LEU A 150 8.15 -18.71 -25.45
CA LEU A 150 7.98 -18.95 -26.88
C LEU A 150 8.96 -18.13 -27.73
N ARG A 151 9.20 -16.86 -27.38
CA ARG A 151 10.20 -16.03 -28.05
C ARG A 151 11.60 -16.62 -27.93
N THR A 152 11.98 -17.08 -26.74
CA THR A 152 13.30 -17.70 -26.51
C THR A 152 13.46 -18.98 -27.34
N ARG A 153 12.46 -19.87 -27.31
CA ARG A 153 12.48 -21.12 -28.07
C ARG A 153 12.50 -20.89 -29.58
N THR A 154 11.73 -19.91 -30.06
CA THR A 154 11.68 -19.55 -31.47
C THR A 154 13.01 -18.95 -31.91
N ALA A 155 13.61 -18.06 -31.12
CA ALA A 155 14.92 -17.50 -31.41
C ALA A 155 15.99 -18.58 -31.53
N LEU A 156 16.03 -19.55 -30.60
CA LEU A 156 16.97 -20.67 -30.66
C LEU A 156 16.78 -21.53 -31.92
N SER A 157 15.53 -21.78 -32.30
CA SER A 157 15.20 -22.58 -33.48
C SER A 157 15.63 -21.87 -34.77
N VAL A 158 15.39 -20.56 -34.85
CA VAL A 158 15.80 -19.71 -35.99
C VAL A 158 17.31 -19.62 -36.08
N LEU A 159 18.01 -19.42 -34.95
CA LEU A 159 19.47 -19.38 -34.91
C LEU A 159 20.08 -20.70 -35.40
N ARG A 160 19.57 -21.83 -34.90
CA ARG A 160 20.03 -23.16 -35.33
C ARG A 160 19.77 -23.41 -36.81
N TRP A 161 18.59 -23.03 -37.30
CA TRP A 161 18.27 -23.14 -38.72
C TRP A 161 19.23 -22.29 -39.56
N HIS A 162 19.49 -21.05 -39.16
CA HIS A 162 20.42 -20.16 -39.85
C HIS A 162 21.85 -20.72 -39.87
N GLU A 163 22.33 -21.24 -38.74
CA GLU A 163 23.66 -21.84 -38.64
C GLU A 163 23.81 -23.04 -39.57
N ILE A 164 22.85 -23.96 -39.58
CA ILE A 164 22.94 -25.19 -40.37
C ILE A 164 22.66 -24.91 -41.85
N MET A 165 21.53 -24.28 -42.14
CA MET A 165 21.02 -24.18 -43.52
C MET A 165 21.68 -23.06 -44.30
N ILE A 166 21.98 -21.93 -43.69
CA ILE A 166 22.58 -20.80 -44.41
C ILE A 166 24.11 -20.87 -44.31
N LEU A 167 24.65 -20.86 -43.09
CA LEU A 167 26.10 -20.83 -42.91
C LEU A 167 26.75 -22.16 -43.28
N GLY A 168 26.16 -23.28 -42.85
CA GLY A 168 26.65 -24.62 -43.19
C GLY A 168 26.63 -24.87 -44.70
N GLN A 169 25.50 -24.61 -45.36
CA GLN A 169 25.41 -24.77 -46.81
C GLN A 169 26.35 -23.82 -47.56
N GLY A 170 26.50 -22.57 -47.11
CA GLY A 170 27.44 -21.61 -47.67
C GLY A 170 28.89 -22.08 -47.59
N ARG A 171 29.31 -22.70 -46.48
CA ARG A 171 30.65 -23.32 -46.35
C ARG A 171 30.83 -24.46 -47.33
N CYS A 172 29.87 -25.37 -47.44
CA CYS A 172 29.94 -26.48 -48.40
C CYS A 172 30.04 -25.98 -49.85
N TRP A 173 29.26 -24.96 -50.22
CA TRP A 173 29.33 -24.35 -51.55
C TRP A 173 30.68 -23.67 -51.80
N ALA A 174 31.22 -22.95 -50.82
CA ALA A 174 32.53 -22.31 -50.94
C ALA A 174 33.65 -23.33 -51.11
N GLU A 175 33.62 -24.43 -50.36
CA GLU A 175 34.58 -25.54 -50.51
C GLU A 175 34.46 -26.20 -51.89
N PHE A 176 33.24 -26.42 -52.37
CA PHE A 176 33.01 -27.00 -53.69
C PHE A 176 33.52 -26.09 -54.81
N ASP A 177 33.22 -24.78 -54.75
CA ASP A 177 33.74 -23.79 -55.68
C ASP A 177 35.28 -23.71 -55.67
N ALA A 178 35.89 -23.78 -54.48
CA ALA A 178 37.34 -23.82 -54.36
C ALA A 178 37.96 -25.06 -55.04
N LYS A 179 37.35 -26.24 -54.85
CA LYS A 179 37.78 -27.49 -55.51
C LYS A 179 37.58 -27.44 -57.01
N MET A 180 36.45 -26.91 -57.49
CA MET A 180 36.18 -26.73 -58.92
C MET A 180 37.18 -25.77 -59.56
N LYS A 181 37.48 -24.64 -58.93
CA LYS A 181 38.53 -23.71 -59.38
C LYS A 181 39.91 -24.36 -59.43
N GLN A 182 40.23 -25.23 -58.47
CA GLN A 182 41.50 -25.96 -58.49
C GLN A 182 41.55 -26.96 -59.65
N ALA A 183 40.48 -27.70 -59.90
CA ALA A 183 40.37 -28.62 -61.03
C ALA A 183 40.42 -27.89 -62.39
N GLU A 184 39.74 -26.74 -62.51
CA GLU A 184 39.80 -25.88 -63.69
C GLU A 184 41.24 -25.41 -63.96
N ARG A 185 41.96 -24.98 -62.91
CA ARG A 185 43.36 -24.57 -63.03
C ARG A 185 44.26 -25.71 -63.47
N THR A 186 44.03 -26.94 -63.02
CA THR A 186 44.83 -28.10 -63.45
C THR A 186 44.55 -28.45 -64.91
N VAL A 187 43.29 -28.51 -65.32
CA VAL A 187 42.91 -28.77 -66.72
C VAL A 187 43.52 -27.70 -67.64
N ARG A 188 43.38 -26.42 -67.29
CA ARG A 188 43.95 -25.32 -68.08
C ARG A 188 45.47 -25.39 -68.20
N ARG A 189 46.18 -25.87 -67.17
CA ARG A 189 47.63 -26.10 -67.23
C ARG A 189 47.97 -27.24 -68.19
N GLU A 190 47.26 -28.35 -68.14
CA GLU A 190 47.47 -29.49 -69.03
C GLU A 190 47.15 -29.15 -70.49
N GLU A 191 46.05 -28.46 -70.74
CA GLU A 191 45.69 -27.96 -72.08
C GLU A 191 46.79 -27.05 -72.64
N PHE A 192 47.32 -26.15 -71.82
CA PHE A 192 48.41 -25.27 -72.24
C PHE A 192 49.70 -26.04 -72.56
N GLN A 193 50.04 -27.07 -71.78
CA GLN A 193 51.20 -27.92 -72.08
C GLN A 193 51.00 -28.73 -73.35
N ARG A 194 49.79 -29.26 -73.57
CA ARG A 194 49.45 -29.98 -74.79
C ARG A 194 49.52 -29.08 -76.03
N GLN A 195 48.97 -27.87 -75.96
CA GLN A 195 49.06 -26.88 -77.04
C GLN A 195 50.52 -26.49 -77.35
N LYS A 196 51.36 -26.36 -76.32
CA LYS A 196 52.79 -26.13 -76.53
C LYS A 196 53.48 -27.30 -77.23
N ALA A 197 53.21 -28.53 -76.79
CA ALA A 197 53.76 -29.72 -77.43
C ALA A 197 53.29 -29.87 -78.89
N GLU A 198 52.03 -29.51 -79.18
CA GLU A 198 51.49 -29.50 -80.55
C GLU A 198 52.10 -28.40 -81.44
N ASN A 199 52.56 -27.29 -80.87
CA ASN A 199 53.20 -26.19 -81.60
C ASN A 199 54.73 -26.34 -81.76
N GLU A 200 55.36 -27.27 -81.03
CA GLU A 200 56.82 -27.55 -81.08
C GLU A 200 57.16 -28.72 -82.02
N VAL A 201 56.17 -29.33 -82.68
CA VAL A 201 56.30 -30.36 -83.75
C VAL A 201 56.02 -29.73 -85.11
#